data_AF-A0A6L4YPM5-F1
#
_entry.id   AF-A0A6L4YPM5-F1
#
_cell.length_a   1.000
_cell.length_b   1.000
_cell.length_c   1.000
_cell.angle_alpha   90.00
_cell.angle_beta   90.00
_cell.angle_gamma   90.00
#
_symmetry.space_group_name_H-M   'P 1'
#
loop_
_entity.id
_entity.type
_entity.pdbx_description
1 polymer ?
#
loop_
_entity_poly.entity_id
_entity_poly.type
_entity_poly.pdbx_seq_one_letter_code
_entity_poly.pdbx_strand_id
1 'polypeptide(L)'
;KGTVGDQFARVPFRNNGPIIGVDFQNSVAMVVQQVGFGPTQEIQAFLELDRAKTLKDFEKGLQKLGGASVNMGVVTTKGEIAYYTTGELPLREDLDKGMVNGVPPSFIRDGRGGSDWKPMRKKQPFQTLPTEILPFKEMPKVINPPTGFVVSANNDPIGDTSDNNPVNTKRKNGKSILYLSSFYASGLRASQLTSQIRAAIASNKKISVDMARRFQAAGRMRDAEIFLPFIKQAFDNARNPSAPIQLSTLAGDLRVKEAMERFSKWDLTTPTGLRNGYDSFVPFNQAEPTDDQINNSVCSTIYSIWRSQMVRNVIDAPLVPVKLAGVDGNFGQTA
;
A
#
# COMPACT_ATOMS: atom_id res chain seq x y z
N LYS A 1 18.27 -25.92 35.70
CA LYS A 1 18.84 -24.79 34.93
C LYS A 1 19.73 -25.38 33.85
N GLY A 2 19.27 -25.45 32.60
CA GLY A 2 20.10 -25.94 31.50
C GLY A 2 21.00 -24.80 31.02
N THR A 3 22.31 -25.04 30.98
CA THR A 3 23.27 -24.17 30.30
C THR A 3 23.14 -24.43 28.80
N VAL A 4 22.66 -23.44 28.04
CA VAL A 4 22.80 -23.46 26.58
C VAL A 4 24.27 -23.18 26.30
N GLY A 5 24.97 -24.14 25.71
CA GLY A 5 26.36 -23.96 25.29
C GLY A 5 26.47 -22.97 24.14
N ASP A 6 27.65 -22.36 23.98
CA ASP A 6 27.92 -21.42 22.90
C ASP A 6 27.65 -22.06 21.54
N GLN A 7 26.89 -21.36 20.69
CA GLN A 7 26.69 -21.73 19.30
C GLN A 7 27.37 -20.72 18.39
N PHE A 8 28.16 -21.21 17.44
CA PHE A 8 28.82 -20.40 16.43
C PHE A 8 28.12 -20.57 15.09
N ALA A 9 27.79 -19.46 14.43
CA ALA A 9 27.30 -19.44 13.06
C ALA A 9 28.22 -18.58 12.18
N ARG A 10 28.51 -19.06 10.97
CA ARG A 10 29.19 -18.27 9.92
C ARG A 10 28.17 -17.91 8.85
N VAL A 11 27.97 -16.62 8.61
CA VAL A 11 27.09 -16.12 7.56
C VAL A 11 27.95 -15.52 6.45
N PRO A 12 28.18 -16.23 5.33
CA PRO A 12 28.95 -15.68 4.22
C PRO A 12 28.15 -14.58 3.51
N PHE A 13 28.85 -13.57 3.00
CA PHE A 13 28.27 -12.46 2.25
C PHE A 13 28.70 -12.51 0.78
N ARG A 14 27.80 -12.13 -0.12
CA ARG A 14 28.07 -11.90 -1.55
C ARG A 14 27.27 -10.68 -2.00
N ASN A 15 27.86 -9.85 -2.88
CA ASN A 15 27.21 -8.69 -3.49
C ASN A 15 26.45 -7.79 -2.47
N ASN A 16 27.07 -7.47 -1.33
CA ASN A 16 26.50 -6.64 -0.25
C ASN A 16 25.28 -7.26 0.47
N GLY A 17 25.18 -8.59 0.51
CA GLY A 17 24.11 -9.29 1.22
C GLY A 17 24.52 -10.64 1.81
N PRO A 18 23.89 -11.11 2.89
CA PRO A 18 24.09 -12.45 3.42
C PRO A 18 23.54 -13.52 2.47
N ILE A 19 24.20 -14.67 2.43
CA ILE A 19 23.62 -15.90 1.91
C ILE A 19 22.62 -16.41 2.95
N ILE A 20 21.35 -16.54 2.56
CA ILE A 20 20.25 -16.94 3.45
C ILE A 20 19.76 -18.37 3.19
N GLY A 21 20.24 -19.00 2.13
CA GLY A 21 19.88 -20.37 1.77
C GLY A 21 20.86 -20.94 0.77
N VAL A 22 21.15 -22.23 0.90
CA VAL A 22 22.02 -22.96 -0.03
C VAL A 22 21.34 -24.28 -0.36
N ASP A 23 21.20 -24.53 -1.65
CA ASP A 23 20.90 -25.83 -2.20
C ASP A 23 22.21 -26.44 -2.73
N PHE A 24 22.82 -27.29 -1.90
CA PHE A 24 24.07 -27.95 -2.24
C PHE A 24 23.92 -28.97 -3.37
N GLN A 25 22.74 -29.58 -3.52
CA GLN A 25 22.49 -30.57 -4.58
C GLN A 25 22.52 -29.89 -5.94
N ASN A 26 21.91 -28.71 -6.04
CA ASN A 26 21.85 -27.95 -7.28
C ASN A 26 22.94 -26.87 -7.41
N SER A 27 23.85 -26.76 -6.43
CA SER A 27 24.90 -25.71 -6.38
C SER A 27 24.34 -24.29 -6.51
N VAL A 28 23.21 -24.01 -5.86
CA VAL A 28 22.54 -22.70 -5.86
C VAL A 28 22.59 -22.08 -4.47
N ALA A 29 22.87 -20.78 -4.41
CA ALA A 29 22.80 -20.00 -3.18
C ALA A 29 21.86 -18.81 -3.36
N MET A 30 21.07 -18.52 -2.32
CA MET A 30 20.17 -17.37 -2.26
C MET A 30 20.84 -16.26 -1.46
N VAL A 31 20.93 -15.07 -2.06
CA VAL A 31 21.51 -13.87 -1.44
C VAL A 31 20.41 -12.82 -1.31
N VAL A 32 20.29 -12.21 -0.13
CA VAL A 32 19.43 -11.03 0.06
C VAL A 32 20.30 -9.79 0.06
N GLN A 33 20.17 -8.96 -0.98
CA GLN A 33 20.79 -7.63 -1.00
C GLN A 33 19.80 -6.61 -0.43
N GLN A 34 20.19 -5.89 0.61
CA GLN A 34 19.37 -4.85 1.22
C GLN A 34 20.22 -3.63 1.54
N VAL A 35 19.68 -2.45 1.28
CA VAL A 35 20.33 -1.18 1.57
C VAL A 35 20.70 -1.04 3.05
N GLY A 36 19.83 -1.53 3.93
CA GLY A 36 20.04 -1.51 5.39
C GLY A 36 21.20 -2.38 5.90
N PHE A 37 21.84 -3.21 5.06
CA PHE A 37 23.09 -3.88 5.44
C PHE A 37 24.33 -2.98 5.27
N GLY A 38 24.17 -1.81 4.65
CA GLY A 38 25.23 -0.80 4.56
C GLY A 38 25.32 0.09 5.81
N PRO A 39 26.35 0.96 5.90
CA PRO A 39 26.54 1.90 7.00
C PRO A 39 25.60 3.12 6.85
N THR A 40 24.29 2.90 7.00
CA THR A 40 23.25 3.91 6.82
C THR A 40 23.20 4.91 8.00
N GLN A 41 22.49 6.03 7.82
CA GLN A 41 22.53 7.18 8.75
C GLN A 41 21.16 7.50 9.39
N GLU A 42 20.27 6.52 9.59
CA GLU A 42 18.87 6.74 10.01
C GLU A 42 18.76 7.49 11.34
N ILE A 43 19.54 7.10 12.35
CA ILE A 43 19.50 7.76 13.67
C ILE A 43 19.87 9.24 13.54
N GLN A 44 20.95 9.53 12.80
CA GLN A 44 21.35 10.91 12.54
C GLN A 44 20.28 11.66 11.74
N ALA A 45 19.69 11.01 10.73
CA ALA A 45 18.64 11.59 9.91
C ALA A 45 17.46 12.03 10.80
N PHE A 46 16.90 11.14 11.62
CA PHE A 46 15.76 11.47 12.48
C PHE A 46 16.09 12.60 13.48
N LEU A 47 17.27 12.60 14.09
CA LEU A 47 17.69 13.69 14.99
C LEU A 47 17.81 15.04 14.27
N GLU A 48 18.20 15.04 12.99
CA GLU A 48 18.26 16.26 12.18
C GLU A 48 16.88 16.71 11.71
N LEU A 49 15.98 15.77 11.35
CA LEU A 49 14.60 16.07 11.02
C LEU A 49 13.87 16.73 12.20
N ASP A 50 14.04 16.20 13.42
CA ASP A 50 13.46 16.74 14.65
C ASP A 50 13.95 18.17 14.97
N ARG A 51 15.15 18.51 14.51
CA ARG A 51 15.79 19.81 14.76
C ARG A 51 15.71 20.79 13.60
N ALA A 52 15.16 20.36 12.46
CA ALA A 52 15.06 21.17 11.25
C ALA A 52 14.34 22.49 11.51
N LYS A 53 14.92 23.61 11.05
CA LYS A 53 14.34 24.95 11.21
C LYS A 53 13.72 25.48 9.91
N THR A 54 14.10 24.88 8.80
CA THR A 54 13.63 25.22 7.46
C THR A 54 13.32 23.95 6.68
N LEU A 55 12.50 24.08 5.62
CA LEU A 55 12.28 22.97 4.70
C LEU A 55 13.59 22.46 4.08
N LYS A 56 14.56 23.34 3.88
CA LYS A 56 15.91 22.98 3.38
C LYS A 56 16.68 22.12 4.39
N ASP A 57 16.60 22.43 5.68
CA ASP A 57 17.22 21.60 6.72
C ASP A 57 16.56 20.22 6.77
N PHE A 58 15.23 20.19 6.64
CA PHE A 58 14.45 18.96 6.55
C PHE A 58 14.88 18.10 5.35
N GLU A 59 14.96 18.70 4.14
CA GLU A 59 15.45 18.00 2.94
C GLU A 59 16.88 17.47 3.08
N LYS A 60 17.76 18.19 3.80
CA LYS A 60 19.13 17.73 4.07
C LYS A 60 19.13 16.51 5.00
N GLY A 61 18.29 16.52 6.04
CA GLY A 61 18.11 15.38 6.94
C GLY A 61 17.53 14.17 6.22
N LEU A 62 16.52 14.37 5.35
CA LEU A 62 15.88 13.29 4.59
C LEU A 62 16.86 12.53 3.69
N GLN A 63 17.84 13.23 3.08
CA GLN A 63 18.86 12.61 2.23
C GLN A 63 19.79 11.64 2.98
N LYS A 64 19.76 11.61 4.31
CA LYS A 64 20.51 10.67 5.15
C LYS A 64 19.75 9.38 5.47
N LEU A 65 18.46 9.31 5.13
CA LEU A 65 17.69 8.08 5.22
C LEU A 65 18.12 7.16 4.07
N GLY A 66 19.00 6.20 4.40
CA GLY A 66 19.56 5.25 3.44
C GLY A 66 18.64 4.05 3.24
N GLY A 67 18.49 3.22 4.27
CA GLY A 67 17.64 2.03 4.24
C GLY A 67 16.16 2.30 4.49
N ALA A 68 15.83 3.42 5.12
CA ALA A 68 14.45 3.80 5.40
C ALA A 68 13.75 4.33 4.13
N SER A 69 13.09 3.41 3.42
CA SER A 69 12.17 3.73 2.32
C SER A 69 10.79 4.07 2.87
N VAL A 70 10.59 5.32 3.27
CA VAL A 70 9.32 5.81 3.83
C VAL A 70 8.81 7.05 3.10
N ASN A 71 7.53 7.33 3.28
CA ASN A 71 6.90 8.56 2.80
C ASN A 71 6.86 9.57 3.96
N MET A 72 7.37 10.77 3.75
CA MET A 72 7.50 11.81 4.77
C MET A 72 6.74 13.06 4.36
N GLY A 73 5.71 13.41 5.14
CA GLY A 73 5.00 14.69 5.04
C GLY A 73 5.54 15.70 6.04
N VAL A 74 5.65 16.97 5.64
CA VAL A 74 6.03 18.08 6.52
C VAL A 74 5.15 19.29 6.24
N VAL A 75 4.73 19.96 7.32
CA VAL A 75 4.04 21.25 7.25
C VAL A 75 4.80 22.24 8.13
N THR A 76 5.09 23.44 7.61
CA THR A 76 5.82 24.47 8.37
C THR A 76 4.88 25.52 8.94
N THR A 77 5.32 26.26 9.96
CA THR A 77 4.56 27.39 10.51
C THR A 77 4.39 28.56 9.52
N LYS A 78 5.15 28.55 8.42
CA LYS A 78 5.00 29.49 7.29
C LYS A 78 3.93 29.03 6.28
N GLY A 79 3.30 27.89 6.51
CA GLY A 79 2.26 27.33 5.64
C GLY A 79 2.78 26.51 4.46
N GLU A 80 4.07 26.15 4.46
CA GLU A 80 4.59 25.23 3.44
C GLU A 80 4.06 23.82 3.70
N ILE A 81 3.64 23.11 2.66
CA ILE A 81 3.18 21.71 2.71
C ILE A 81 4.04 20.92 1.75
N ALA A 82 4.78 19.94 2.24
CA ALA A 82 5.63 19.12 1.39
C ALA A 82 5.52 17.63 1.71
N TYR A 83 5.80 16.83 0.69
CA TYR A 83 5.82 15.39 0.72
C TYR A 83 7.04 14.88 -0.04
N TYR A 84 7.70 13.88 0.54
CA TYR A 84 8.90 13.27 0.00
C TYR A 84 8.81 11.77 0.13
N THR A 85 9.37 11.06 -0.85
CA THR A 85 9.80 9.67 -0.66
C THR A 85 11.29 9.64 -0.30
N THR A 86 11.70 8.66 0.50
CA THR A 86 13.08 8.55 1.02
C THR A 86 13.69 7.19 0.70
N GLY A 87 14.97 7.02 1.07
CA GLY A 87 15.73 5.81 0.82
C GLY A 87 16.68 5.95 -0.36
N GLU A 88 17.83 5.30 -0.25
CA GLU A 88 18.75 5.10 -1.36
C GLU A 88 18.22 3.98 -2.26
N LEU A 89 17.68 4.31 -3.43
CA LEU A 89 17.21 3.32 -4.41
C LEU A 89 18.34 2.97 -5.39
N PRO A 90 18.95 1.77 -5.35
CA PRO A 90 20.01 1.41 -6.28
C PRO A 90 19.52 1.41 -7.73
N LEU A 91 20.36 1.76 -8.71
CA LEU A 91 20.03 1.59 -10.11
C LEU A 91 20.46 0.21 -10.59
N ARG A 92 19.68 -0.43 -11.46
CA ARG A 92 19.94 -1.80 -11.96
C ARG A 92 20.43 -1.81 -13.41
N GLU A 93 21.29 -2.76 -13.73
CA GLU A 93 21.93 -2.89 -15.05
C GLU A 93 20.95 -2.99 -16.23
N ASP A 94 19.89 -3.79 -16.08
CA ASP A 94 18.88 -4.02 -17.11
C ASP A 94 17.89 -2.85 -17.20
N LEU A 95 17.39 -2.39 -16.05
CA LEU A 95 16.43 -1.30 -16.00
C LEU A 95 17.02 0.01 -16.53
N ASP A 96 18.32 0.23 -16.36
CA ASP A 96 19.03 1.37 -16.95
C ASP A 96 19.01 1.33 -18.48
N LYS A 97 19.00 0.13 -19.08
CA LYS A 97 18.86 -0.10 -20.52
C LYS A 97 17.40 -0.02 -20.99
N GLY A 98 16.44 0.10 -20.07
CA GLY A 98 15.02 0.21 -20.38
C GLY A 98 14.32 -1.13 -20.58
N MET A 99 14.88 -2.23 -20.07
CA MET A 99 14.34 -3.58 -20.20
C MET A 99 14.40 -4.34 -18.87
N VAL A 100 13.59 -5.40 -18.75
CA VAL A 100 13.68 -6.37 -17.65
C VAL A 100 14.41 -7.61 -18.15
N ASN A 101 15.52 -7.97 -17.52
CA ASN A 101 16.25 -9.21 -17.82
C ASN A 101 15.70 -10.38 -16.98
N GLY A 102 14.95 -11.29 -17.59
CA GLY A 102 14.25 -12.36 -16.88
C GLY A 102 12.99 -11.84 -16.19
N VAL A 103 12.98 -11.84 -14.86
CA VAL A 103 11.82 -11.42 -14.04
C VAL A 103 12.02 -10.03 -13.41
N PRO A 104 10.94 -9.28 -13.08
CA PRO A 104 11.02 -7.97 -12.41
C PRO A 104 11.77 -7.98 -11.06
N PRO A 105 12.23 -6.82 -10.57
CA PRO A 105 12.90 -6.68 -9.26
C PRO A 105 12.14 -7.20 -8.03
N SER A 106 10.83 -7.38 -8.12
CA SER A 106 9.98 -7.94 -7.06
C SER A 106 10.04 -9.46 -6.94
N PHE A 107 10.79 -10.15 -7.82
CA PHE A 107 10.99 -11.59 -7.79
C PHE A 107 12.45 -11.95 -7.48
N ILE A 108 12.68 -13.21 -7.13
CA ILE A 108 14.04 -13.76 -7.03
C ILE A 108 14.67 -13.72 -8.43
N ARG A 109 15.82 -13.06 -8.56
CA ARG A 109 16.52 -12.86 -9.82
C ARG A 109 17.79 -13.69 -9.91
N ASP A 110 18.25 -13.92 -11.13
CA ASP A 110 19.52 -14.58 -11.41
C ASP A 110 20.70 -13.72 -10.91
N GLY A 111 21.41 -14.23 -9.91
CA GLY A 111 22.57 -13.58 -9.30
C GLY A 111 23.88 -13.74 -10.08
N ARG A 112 23.87 -14.25 -11.32
CA ARG A 112 25.06 -14.38 -12.18
C ARG A 112 25.39 -13.11 -12.97
N GLY A 113 24.49 -12.13 -13.01
CA GLY A 113 24.72 -10.80 -13.58
C GLY A 113 23.64 -10.36 -14.59
N GLY A 114 23.79 -9.15 -15.14
CA GLY A 114 22.88 -8.58 -16.13
C GLY A 114 21.59 -7.98 -15.54
N SER A 115 21.49 -7.89 -14.22
CA SER A 115 20.39 -7.26 -13.49
C SER A 115 20.78 -6.73 -12.10
N ASP A 116 22.10 -6.73 -11.80
CA ASP A 116 22.63 -6.39 -10.49
C ASP A 116 22.56 -4.88 -10.25
N TRP A 117 22.83 -4.45 -9.02
CA TRP A 117 23.02 -3.04 -8.72
C TRP A 117 24.25 -2.50 -9.45
N LYS A 118 24.09 -1.37 -10.12
CA LYS A 118 25.16 -0.75 -10.89
C LYS A 118 26.28 -0.25 -9.96
N PRO A 119 27.55 -0.39 -10.34
CA PRO A 119 28.65 0.25 -9.63
C PRO A 119 28.46 1.77 -9.59
N MET A 120 28.79 2.39 -8.44
CA MET A 120 28.72 3.84 -8.28
C MET A 120 29.66 4.54 -9.26
N ARG A 121 29.12 5.46 -10.06
CA ARG A 121 29.92 6.33 -10.95
C ARG A 121 30.18 7.68 -10.31
N LYS A 122 29.18 8.20 -9.59
CA LYS A 122 29.26 9.49 -8.90
C LYS A 122 28.57 9.40 -7.55
N LYS A 123 29.34 9.62 -6.48
CA LYS A 123 28.80 9.70 -5.13
C LYS A 123 27.86 10.91 -5.00
N GLN A 124 26.64 10.67 -4.54
CA GLN A 124 25.68 11.71 -4.21
C GLN A 124 25.89 12.23 -2.77
N PRO A 125 25.38 13.42 -2.43
CA PRO A 125 25.40 13.90 -1.05
C PRO A 125 24.80 12.88 -0.09
N PHE A 126 25.49 12.63 1.02
CA PHE A 126 25.07 11.71 2.09
C PHE A 126 24.88 10.25 1.72
N GLN A 127 25.14 9.86 0.46
CA GLN A 127 25.08 8.49 0.01
C GLN A 127 26.04 7.59 0.79
N THR A 128 25.53 6.45 1.22
CA THR A 128 26.24 5.42 2.00
C THR A 128 26.49 4.16 1.20
N LEU A 129 25.62 3.80 0.25
CA LEU A 129 25.83 2.63 -0.59
C LEU A 129 26.99 2.80 -1.57
N PRO A 130 27.76 1.71 -1.84
CA PRO A 130 28.82 1.70 -2.85
C PRO A 130 28.30 1.51 -4.29
N THR A 131 27.00 1.71 -4.54
CA THR A 131 26.34 1.49 -5.83
C THR A 131 25.79 2.79 -6.40
N GLU A 132 25.48 2.83 -7.69
CA GLU A 132 24.76 3.96 -8.26
C GLU A 132 23.33 3.96 -7.72
N ILE A 133 22.82 5.11 -7.29
CA ILE A 133 21.46 5.26 -6.74
C ILE A 133 20.65 6.26 -7.57
N LEU A 134 19.32 6.16 -7.51
CA LEU A 134 18.42 7.14 -8.11
C LEU A 134 18.72 8.52 -7.50
N PRO A 135 18.94 9.57 -8.32
CA PRO A 135 19.20 10.90 -7.78
C PRO A 135 18.07 11.40 -6.88
N PHE A 136 18.40 12.04 -5.75
CA PHE A 136 17.38 12.60 -4.84
C PHE A 136 16.41 13.55 -5.56
N LYS A 137 16.88 14.28 -6.58
CA LYS A 137 16.05 15.14 -7.44
C LYS A 137 15.07 14.39 -8.36
N GLU A 138 15.29 13.09 -8.58
CA GLU A 138 14.42 12.19 -9.34
C GLU A 138 13.43 11.44 -8.44
N MET A 139 13.68 11.35 -7.13
CA MET A 139 12.73 10.78 -6.17
C MET A 139 11.40 11.56 -6.19
N PRO A 140 10.24 10.87 -6.12
CA PRO A 140 8.95 11.54 -6.00
C PRO A 140 8.88 12.50 -4.82
N LYS A 141 8.47 13.73 -5.11
CA LYS A 141 8.21 14.75 -4.11
C LYS A 141 7.26 15.81 -4.64
N VAL A 142 6.60 16.50 -3.73
CA VAL A 142 5.80 17.68 -4.03
C VAL A 142 5.93 18.70 -2.92
N ILE A 143 6.05 19.98 -3.27
CA ILE A 143 6.14 21.11 -2.33
C ILE A 143 5.09 22.12 -2.76
N ASN A 144 4.26 22.56 -1.82
CA ASN A 144 3.15 23.49 -2.00
C ASN A 144 2.28 23.13 -3.21
N PRO A 145 1.66 21.92 -3.23
CA PRO A 145 0.85 21.51 -4.36
C PRO A 145 -0.32 22.49 -4.56
N PRO A 146 -0.70 22.82 -5.81
CA PRO A 146 -1.84 23.70 -6.09
C PRO A 146 -3.17 23.21 -5.50
N THR A 147 -3.29 21.91 -5.22
CA THR A 147 -4.44 21.31 -4.54
C THR A 147 -4.60 21.77 -3.10
N GLY A 148 -3.55 22.33 -2.48
CA GLY A 148 -3.54 22.77 -1.09
C GLY A 148 -3.44 21.63 -0.06
N PHE A 149 -3.26 20.37 -0.49
CA PHE A 149 -3.11 19.22 0.39
C PHE A 149 -2.34 18.08 -0.28
N VAL A 150 -1.80 17.16 0.53
CA VAL A 150 -1.27 15.86 0.12
C VAL A 150 -1.95 14.78 0.95
N VAL A 151 -2.29 13.64 0.33
CA VAL A 151 -2.75 12.43 1.03
C VAL A 151 -1.79 11.30 0.71
N SER A 152 -1.37 10.57 1.74
CA SER A 152 -0.67 9.31 1.60
C SER A 152 -1.25 8.32 2.60
N ALA A 153 -1.65 7.16 2.11
CA ALA A 153 -2.09 6.03 2.90
C ALA A 153 -1.45 4.76 2.31
N ASN A 154 -0.12 4.77 2.20
CA ASN A 154 0.70 3.71 1.58
C ASN A 154 0.38 3.44 0.10
N ASN A 155 -0.44 4.27 -0.52
CA ASN A 155 -0.75 4.21 -1.94
C ASN A 155 0.47 4.62 -2.77
N ASP A 156 0.42 4.25 -4.04
CA ASP A 156 1.41 4.65 -5.03
C ASP A 156 1.54 6.20 -5.06
N PRO A 157 2.75 6.75 -4.86
CA PRO A 157 2.97 8.19 -4.81
C PRO A 157 2.85 8.88 -6.17
N ILE A 158 3.00 8.16 -7.29
CA ILE A 158 3.04 8.74 -8.64
C ILE A 158 2.17 8.02 -9.66
N GLY A 159 1.53 6.92 -9.28
CA GLY A 159 0.64 6.14 -10.14
C GLY A 159 1.37 5.23 -11.13
N ASP A 160 2.65 4.91 -10.90
CA ASP A 160 3.48 4.05 -11.75
C ASP A 160 3.11 2.56 -11.70
N THR A 161 2.18 2.16 -10.83
CA THR A 161 1.62 0.79 -10.78
C THR A 161 0.14 0.72 -11.15
N SER A 162 -0.46 1.83 -11.59
CA SER A 162 -1.92 1.93 -11.83
C SER A 162 -2.45 1.07 -12.98
N ASP A 163 -1.58 0.66 -13.90
CA ASP A 163 -1.89 -0.21 -15.04
C ASP A 163 -1.46 -1.66 -14.82
N ASN A 164 -1.18 -2.03 -13.56
CA ASN A 164 -0.64 -3.33 -13.15
C ASN A 164 0.74 -3.66 -13.75
N ASN A 165 1.52 -2.66 -14.16
CA ASN A 165 2.87 -2.85 -14.68
C ASN A 165 3.90 -1.94 -13.98
N PRO A 166 4.55 -2.39 -12.89
CA PRO A 166 5.48 -1.57 -12.12
C PRO A 166 6.84 -1.31 -12.80
N VAL A 167 7.01 -1.74 -14.06
CA VAL A 167 8.30 -1.71 -14.78
C VAL A 167 8.20 -1.06 -16.16
N ASN A 168 7.14 -0.30 -16.44
CA ASN A 168 6.99 0.44 -17.70
C ASN A 168 7.20 1.96 -17.59
N THR A 169 7.19 2.50 -16.38
CA THR A 169 7.41 3.93 -16.15
C THR A 169 8.87 4.30 -16.44
N LYS A 170 9.08 5.35 -17.25
CA LYS A 170 10.41 5.83 -17.61
C LYS A 170 10.92 6.85 -16.60
N ARG A 171 12.21 6.78 -16.29
CA ARG A 171 12.93 7.81 -15.56
C ARG A 171 12.99 9.10 -16.38
N LYS A 172 13.42 10.21 -15.75
CA LYS A 172 13.53 11.54 -16.38
C LYS A 172 14.43 11.58 -17.62
N ASN A 173 15.28 10.58 -17.83
CA ASN A 173 16.11 10.46 -19.03
C ASN A 173 15.37 9.86 -20.25
N GLY A 174 14.10 9.48 -20.11
CA GLY A 174 13.25 8.93 -21.18
C GLY A 174 13.59 7.50 -21.63
N LYS A 175 14.65 6.89 -21.10
CA LYS A 175 15.15 5.58 -21.54
C LYS A 175 15.02 4.51 -20.45
N SER A 176 15.59 4.80 -19.29
CA SER A 176 15.68 3.85 -18.18
C SER A 176 14.34 3.67 -17.49
N ILE A 177 14.08 2.49 -16.92
CA ILE A 177 12.88 2.20 -16.13
C ILE A 177 13.03 2.76 -14.70
N LEU A 178 12.00 3.41 -14.20
CA LEU A 178 11.82 3.76 -12.79
C LEU A 178 11.14 2.58 -12.10
N TYR A 179 11.65 2.16 -10.94
CA TYR A 179 11.14 0.99 -10.22
C TYR A 179 11.10 1.28 -8.71
N LEU A 180 10.11 2.03 -8.26
CA LEU A 180 10.01 2.42 -6.85
C LEU A 180 9.57 1.25 -5.97
N SER A 181 8.47 0.60 -6.35
CA SER A 181 7.90 -0.59 -5.72
C SER A 181 7.00 -1.30 -6.72
N SER A 182 6.80 -2.60 -6.55
CA SER A 182 5.74 -3.36 -7.23
C SER A 182 4.47 -3.48 -6.38
N PHE A 183 4.51 -2.99 -5.15
CA PHE A 183 3.45 -3.17 -4.15
C PHE A 183 3.13 -1.84 -3.48
N TYR A 184 1.86 -1.46 -3.55
CA TYR A 184 1.30 -0.30 -2.86
C TYR A 184 -0.10 -0.65 -2.35
N ALA A 185 -0.58 0.15 -1.40
CA ALA A 185 -1.99 0.14 -1.03
C ALA A 185 -2.87 0.38 -2.26
N SER A 186 -4.04 -0.24 -2.27
CA SER A 186 -5.07 -0.09 -3.33
C SER A 186 -5.53 1.35 -3.57
N GLY A 187 -5.22 2.27 -2.64
CA GLY A 187 -5.63 3.66 -2.70
C GLY A 187 -7.03 3.92 -2.16
N LEU A 188 -7.77 2.89 -1.73
CA LEU A 188 -9.12 3.05 -1.17
C LEU A 188 -9.12 3.93 0.10
N ARG A 189 -8.15 3.73 1.00
CA ARG A 189 -7.96 4.56 2.21
C ARG A 189 -7.60 6.00 1.85
N ALA A 190 -6.68 6.18 0.91
CA ALA A 190 -6.30 7.51 0.42
C ALA A 190 -7.48 8.24 -0.26
N SER A 191 -8.29 7.49 -1.02
CA SER A 191 -9.47 8.00 -1.72
C SER A 191 -10.54 8.52 -0.75
N GLN A 192 -10.74 7.82 0.38
CA GLN A 192 -11.66 8.28 1.44
C GLN A 192 -11.22 9.63 2.02
N LEU A 193 -9.95 9.77 2.41
CA LEU A 193 -9.42 11.04 2.92
C LEU A 193 -9.47 12.14 1.86
N THR A 194 -9.12 11.80 0.63
CA THR A 194 -9.13 12.74 -0.50
C THR A 194 -10.53 13.29 -0.79
N SER A 195 -11.56 12.44 -0.78
CA SER A 195 -12.94 12.86 -1.03
C SER A 195 -13.45 13.81 0.07
N GLN A 196 -13.13 13.51 1.33
CA GLN A 196 -13.50 14.34 2.48
C GLN A 196 -12.82 15.72 2.46
N ILE A 197 -11.51 15.75 2.19
CA ILE A 197 -10.74 17.00 2.07
C ILE A 197 -11.28 17.85 0.92
N ARG A 198 -11.51 17.23 -0.26
CA ARG A 198 -12.07 17.93 -1.42
C ARG A 198 -13.47 18.47 -1.15
N ALA A 199 -14.34 17.71 -0.47
CA ALA A 199 -15.67 18.17 -0.12
C ALA A 199 -15.65 19.36 0.84
N ALA A 200 -14.73 19.38 1.82
CA ALA A 200 -14.53 20.51 2.72
C ALA A 200 -14.06 21.76 1.96
N ILE A 201 -13.06 21.61 1.08
CA ILE A 201 -12.55 22.70 0.24
C ILE A 201 -13.66 23.24 -0.68
N ALA A 202 -14.39 22.36 -1.37
CA ALA A 202 -15.48 22.73 -2.27
C ALA A 202 -16.63 23.45 -1.54
N SER A 203 -16.83 23.13 -0.27
CA SER A 203 -17.81 23.82 0.60
C SER A 203 -17.28 25.13 1.19
N ASN A 204 -16.13 25.62 0.74
CA ASN A 204 -15.42 26.79 1.26
C ASN A 204 -15.19 26.74 2.79
N LYS A 205 -15.03 25.52 3.34
CA LYS A 205 -14.77 25.31 4.78
C LYS A 205 -13.27 25.12 4.99
N LYS A 206 -12.70 25.89 5.93
CA LYS A 206 -11.38 25.57 6.47
C LYS A 206 -11.45 24.25 7.23
N ILE A 207 -10.46 23.40 7.03
CA ILE A 207 -10.34 22.13 7.77
C ILE A 207 -9.89 22.47 9.19
N SER A 208 -10.80 22.32 10.16
CA SER A 208 -10.47 22.45 11.59
C SER A 208 -9.84 21.17 12.13
N VAL A 209 -9.25 21.24 13.32
CA VAL A 209 -8.74 20.05 14.03
C VAL A 209 -9.85 19.01 14.24
N ASP A 210 -11.06 19.43 14.58
CA ASP A 210 -12.19 18.51 14.77
C ASP A 210 -12.67 17.90 13.46
N MET A 211 -12.56 18.62 12.35
CA MET A 211 -12.80 18.04 11.04
C MET A 211 -11.73 17.00 10.69
N ALA A 212 -10.45 17.30 10.92
CA ALA A 212 -9.35 16.36 10.71
C ALA A 212 -9.49 15.09 11.58
N ARG A 213 -9.89 15.22 12.85
CA ARG A 213 -10.21 14.08 13.72
C ARG A 213 -11.32 13.21 13.13
N ARG A 214 -12.40 13.83 12.63
CA ARG A 214 -13.50 13.10 11.97
C ARG A 214 -13.05 12.40 10.68
N PHE A 215 -12.15 13.01 9.91
CA PHE A 215 -11.60 12.36 8.72
C PHE A 215 -10.77 11.13 9.08
N GLN A 216 -9.90 11.24 10.09
CA GLN A 216 -9.10 10.13 10.59
C GLN A 216 -9.97 8.99 11.15
N ALA A 217 -11.08 9.34 11.80
CA ALA A 217 -12.04 8.45 12.42
C ALA A 217 -12.99 7.72 11.45
N ALA A 218 -13.06 8.14 10.19
CA ALA A 218 -14.11 7.69 9.28
C ALA A 218 -13.91 6.24 8.78
N GLY A 219 -14.85 5.36 9.13
CA GLY A 219 -14.93 3.98 8.63
C GLY A 219 -15.96 3.84 7.50
N ARG A 220 -15.51 3.54 6.28
CA ARG A 220 -16.37 3.31 5.12
C ARG A 220 -15.77 2.22 4.22
N MET A 221 -16.58 1.28 3.74
CA MET A 221 -16.15 0.26 2.77
C MET A 221 -16.22 0.82 1.34
N ARG A 222 -15.11 1.40 0.88
CA ARG A 222 -15.00 2.02 -0.45
C ARG A 222 -15.03 1.02 -1.60
N ASP A 223 -14.60 -0.21 -1.36
CA ASP A 223 -14.76 -1.31 -2.32
C ASP A 223 -16.23 -1.73 -2.46
N ALA A 224 -17.02 -1.68 -1.39
CA ALA A 224 -18.47 -1.93 -1.49
C ALA A 224 -19.16 -0.92 -2.42
N GLU A 225 -18.69 0.33 -2.46
CA GLU A 225 -19.17 1.36 -3.40
C GLU A 225 -19.00 0.92 -4.86
N ILE A 226 -17.92 0.19 -5.15
CA ILE A 226 -17.61 -0.34 -6.48
C ILE A 226 -18.44 -1.59 -6.76
N PHE A 227 -18.52 -2.53 -5.81
CA PHE A 227 -19.10 -3.86 -6.06
C PHE A 227 -20.61 -3.94 -5.89
N LEU A 228 -21.22 -3.15 -5.00
CA LEU A 228 -22.67 -3.21 -4.76
C LEU A 228 -23.51 -2.94 -6.02
N PRO A 229 -23.16 -2.01 -6.92
CA PRO A 229 -23.86 -1.87 -8.20
C PRO A 229 -23.89 -3.19 -9.01
N PHE A 230 -22.77 -3.91 -9.07
CA PHE A 230 -22.70 -5.21 -9.77
C PHE A 230 -23.48 -6.31 -9.06
N ILE A 231 -23.44 -6.35 -7.71
CA ILE A 231 -24.23 -7.28 -6.92
C ILE A 231 -25.73 -7.05 -7.15
N LYS A 232 -26.17 -5.79 -7.14
CA LYS A 232 -27.57 -5.40 -7.41
C LYS A 232 -27.97 -5.80 -8.84
N GLN A 233 -27.15 -5.49 -9.83
CA GLN A 233 -27.41 -5.90 -11.22
C GLN A 233 -27.47 -7.42 -11.38
N ALA A 234 -26.59 -8.18 -10.72
CA ALA A 234 -26.61 -9.64 -10.77
C ALA A 234 -27.89 -10.21 -10.15
N PHE A 235 -28.36 -9.63 -9.04
CA PHE A 235 -29.62 -9.99 -8.42
C PHE A 235 -30.82 -9.67 -9.33
N ASP A 236 -30.81 -8.51 -9.99
CA ASP A 236 -31.86 -8.13 -10.95
C ASP A 236 -31.91 -9.07 -12.14
N ASN A 237 -30.76 -9.44 -12.69
CA ASN A 237 -30.65 -10.43 -13.76
C ASN A 237 -31.16 -11.79 -13.33
N ALA A 238 -30.87 -12.22 -12.10
CA ALA A 238 -31.34 -13.48 -11.54
C ALA A 238 -32.86 -13.53 -11.34
N ARG A 239 -33.52 -12.35 -11.21
CA ARG A 239 -34.99 -12.23 -11.12
C ARG A 239 -35.68 -12.17 -12.48
N ASN A 240 -34.93 -12.07 -13.58
CA ASN A 240 -35.51 -12.05 -14.91
C ASN A 240 -36.23 -13.39 -15.19
N PRO A 241 -37.45 -13.40 -15.78
CA PRO A 241 -38.15 -14.63 -16.14
C PRO A 241 -37.35 -15.60 -17.02
N SER A 242 -36.41 -15.08 -17.82
CA SER A 242 -35.53 -15.86 -18.69
C SER A 242 -34.24 -16.33 -17.99
N ALA A 243 -34.05 -16.04 -16.70
CA ALA A 243 -32.87 -16.46 -15.97
C ALA A 243 -32.81 -17.98 -15.80
N PRO A 244 -31.61 -18.59 -15.84
CA PRO A 244 -31.41 -19.98 -15.47
C PRO A 244 -32.05 -20.33 -14.11
N ILE A 245 -32.65 -21.52 -14.00
CA ILE A 245 -33.44 -21.93 -12.83
C ILE A 245 -32.65 -21.85 -11.52
N GLN A 246 -31.35 -22.10 -11.56
CA GLN A 246 -30.47 -22.01 -10.39
C GLN A 246 -30.37 -20.57 -9.86
N LEU A 247 -30.31 -19.58 -10.77
CA LEU A 247 -30.22 -18.17 -10.41
C LEU A 247 -31.56 -17.64 -9.92
N SER A 248 -32.66 -18.01 -10.58
CA SER A 248 -33.99 -17.60 -10.12
C SER A 248 -34.37 -18.24 -8.78
N THR A 249 -33.94 -19.48 -8.53
CA THR A 249 -34.08 -20.12 -7.21
C THR A 249 -33.29 -19.37 -6.14
N LEU A 250 -32.03 -18.99 -6.43
CA LEU A 250 -31.22 -18.20 -5.50
C LEU A 250 -31.84 -16.83 -5.21
N ALA A 251 -32.33 -16.13 -6.24
CA ALA A 251 -33.01 -14.85 -6.07
C ALA A 251 -34.36 -14.98 -5.32
N GLY A 252 -34.95 -16.18 -5.33
CA GLY A 252 -36.15 -16.54 -4.57
C GLY A 252 -35.92 -16.73 -3.08
N ASP A 253 -34.71 -17.09 -2.65
CA ASP A 253 -34.34 -17.35 -1.25
C ASP A 253 -34.56 -16.10 -0.37
N LEU A 254 -35.27 -16.30 0.75
CA LEU A 254 -35.64 -15.21 1.66
C LEU A 254 -34.42 -14.50 2.26
N ARG A 255 -33.33 -15.22 2.54
CA ARG A 255 -32.10 -14.65 3.11
C ARG A 255 -31.37 -13.79 2.10
N VAL A 256 -31.39 -14.18 0.83
CA VAL A 256 -30.79 -13.39 -0.26
C VAL A 256 -31.60 -12.11 -0.47
N LYS A 257 -32.94 -12.21 -0.49
CA LYS A 257 -33.81 -11.02 -0.57
C LYS A 257 -33.57 -10.06 0.59
N GLU A 258 -33.49 -10.57 1.82
CA GLU A 258 -33.20 -9.76 3.00
C GLU A 258 -31.84 -9.05 2.87
N ALA A 259 -30.78 -9.76 2.49
CA ALA A 259 -29.47 -9.16 2.28
C ALA A 259 -29.49 -8.03 1.24
N MET A 260 -30.20 -8.23 0.13
CA MET A 260 -30.34 -7.21 -0.91
C MET A 260 -31.16 -6.00 -0.45
N GLU A 261 -32.19 -6.20 0.37
CA GLU A 261 -32.94 -5.11 0.99
C GLU A 261 -32.04 -4.31 1.95
N ARG A 262 -31.27 -4.99 2.79
CA ARG A 262 -30.31 -4.34 3.70
C ARG A 262 -29.27 -3.51 2.93
N PHE A 263 -28.70 -4.06 1.86
CA PHE A 263 -27.78 -3.35 0.95
C PHE A 263 -28.41 -2.16 0.21
N SER A 264 -29.75 -2.09 0.10
CA SER A 264 -30.41 -0.91 -0.47
C SER A 264 -30.42 0.29 0.50
N LYS A 265 -30.32 0.01 1.81
CA LYS A 265 -30.35 1.01 2.89
C LYS A 265 -28.95 1.32 3.45
N TRP A 266 -27.96 0.48 3.16
CA TRP A 266 -26.60 0.64 3.66
C TRP A 266 -25.93 1.89 3.10
N ASP A 267 -25.52 2.80 3.98
CA ASP A 267 -24.78 4.00 3.61
C ASP A 267 -23.28 3.75 3.40
N LEU A 268 -22.82 2.50 3.47
CA LEU A 268 -21.42 2.02 3.41
C LEU A 268 -20.54 2.32 4.62
N THR A 269 -21.07 2.91 5.68
CA THR A 269 -20.36 3.04 6.95
C THR A 269 -20.23 1.69 7.65
N THR A 270 -19.23 1.57 8.51
CA THR A 270 -18.93 0.33 9.24
C THR A 270 -18.93 0.55 10.75
N PRO A 271 -20.04 1.01 11.34
CA PRO A 271 -20.17 1.06 12.79
C PRO A 271 -20.10 -0.36 13.36
N THR A 272 -19.72 -0.49 14.63
CA THR A 272 -19.75 -1.79 15.30
C THR A 272 -21.18 -2.34 15.43
N GLY A 273 -22.17 -1.45 15.61
CA GLY A 273 -23.55 -1.84 15.93
C GLY A 273 -23.69 -2.44 17.33
N LEU A 274 -22.74 -2.20 18.23
CA LEU A 274 -22.72 -2.73 19.59
C LEU A 274 -22.76 -1.60 20.61
N ARG A 275 -23.45 -1.85 21.74
CA ARG A 275 -23.27 -1.03 22.94
C ARG A 275 -21.80 -1.15 23.38
N ASN A 276 -21.13 -0.01 23.53
CA ASN A 276 -19.69 0.09 23.85
C ASN A 276 -18.76 -0.40 22.73
N GLY A 277 -19.21 -0.38 21.48
CA GLY A 277 -18.29 -0.48 20.36
C GLY A 277 -17.29 0.67 20.35
N TYR A 278 -16.09 0.42 19.84
CA TYR A 278 -15.06 1.45 19.61
C TYR A 278 -15.39 2.31 18.37
N ASP A 279 -16.62 2.81 18.30
CA ASP A 279 -17.12 3.67 17.24
C ASP A 279 -16.63 5.10 17.46
N SER A 280 -15.94 5.65 16.47
CA SER A 280 -15.23 6.93 16.57
C SER A 280 -16.14 8.17 16.74
N PHE A 281 -17.45 8.00 16.55
CA PHE A 281 -18.49 9.02 16.69
C PHE A 281 -19.34 8.85 17.96
N VAL A 282 -19.06 7.84 18.80
CA VAL A 282 -19.77 7.60 20.06
C VAL A 282 -18.76 7.65 21.22
N PRO A 283 -18.98 8.47 22.27
CA PRO A 283 -18.20 8.38 23.49
C PRO A 283 -18.27 6.96 24.08
N PHE A 284 -17.13 6.42 24.47
CA PHE A 284 -17.04 5.11 25.11
C PHE A 284 -18.03 5.03 26.30
N ASN A 285 -18.81 3.94 26.39
CA ASN A 285 -19.78 3.64 27.45
C ASN A 285 -21.12 4.41 27.49
N GLN A 286 -21.58 5.09 26.43
CA GLN A 286 -22.69 6.05 26.60
C GLN A 286 -23.90 5.98 25.66
N ALA A 287 -24.00 5.05 24.69
CA ALA A 287 -25.21 4.93 23.87
C ALA A 287 -25.50 3.51 23.39
N GLU A 288 -26.80 3.17 23.33
CA GLU A 288 -27.29 2.05 22.52
C GLU A 288 -27.13 2.41 21.04
N PRO A 289 -26.78 1.43 20.18
CA PRO A 289 -26.69 1.69 18.74
C PRO A 289 -28.08 1.94 18.17
N THR A 290 -28.15 2.86 17.21
CA THR A 290 -29.35 3.09 16.38
C THR A 290 -29.60 1.89 15.46
N ASP A 291 -30.83 1.74 14.98
CA ASP A 291 -31.19 0.70 14.00
C ASP A 291 -30.35 0.79 12.72
N ASP A 292 -30.03 2.00 12.27
CA ASP A 292 -29.15 2.21 11.12
C ASP A 292 -27.73 1.72 11.40
N GLN A 293 -27.20 1.97 12.60
CA GLN A 293 -25.87 1.47 12.99
C GLN A 293 -25.84 -0.06 13.06
N ILE A 294 -26.88 -0.68 13.62
CA ILE A 294 -27.01 -2.14 13.63
C ILE A 294 -27.10 -2.66 12.18
N ASN A 295 -27.94 -2.07 11.34
CA ASN A 295 -28.10 -2.49 9.95
C ASN A 295 -26.80 -2.33 9.14
N ASN A 296 -26.08 -1.23 9.31
CA ASN A 296 -24.81 -0.98 8.61
C ASN A 296 -23.72 -1.95 9.06
N SER A 297 -23.68 -2.30 10.35
CA SER A 297 -22.79 -3.35 10.88
C SER A 297 -23.11 -4.71 10.24
N VAL A 298 -24.39 -5.10 10.19
CA VAL A 298 -24.84 -6.33 9.53
C VAL A 298 -24.48 -6.33 8.05
N CYS A 299 -24.73 -5.23 7.32
CA CYS A 299 -24.36 -5.10 5.92
C CYS A 299 -22.86 -5.26 5.70
N SER A 300 -22.04 -4.60 6.52
CA SER A 300 -20.58 -4.71 6.45
C SER A 300 -20.10 -6.15 6.64
N THR A 301 -20.76 -6.91 7.52
CA THR A 301 -20.46 -8.33 7.77
C THR A 301 -20.85 -9.19 6.58
N ILE A 302 -22.08 -9.07 6.08
CA ILE A 302 -22.57 -9.82 4.92
C ILE A 302 -21.69 -9.55 3.70
N TYR A 303 -21.38 -8.27 3.45
CA TYR A 303 -20.52 -7.87 2.34
C TYR A 303 -19.10 -8.42 2.48
N SER A 304 -18.52 -8.37 3.69
CA SER A 304 -17.18 -8.91 3.93
C SER A 304 -17.09 -10.40 3.65
N ILE A 305 -18.10 -11.18 4.09
CA ILE A 305 -18.19 -12.62 3.79
C ILE A 305 -18.36 -12.85 2.30
N TRP A 306 -19.28 -12.11 1.65
CA TRP A 306 -19.47 -12.17 0.20
C TRP A 306 -18.16 -11.91 -0.55
N ARG A 307 -17.42 -10.86 -0.18
CA ARG A 307 -16.15 -10.48 -0.80
C ARG A 307 -15.10 -11.59 -0.65
N SER A 308 -14.99 -12.19 0.54
CA SER A 308 -14.09 -13.33 0.76
C SER A 308 -14.46 -14.55 -0.10
N GLN A 309 -15.76 -14.85 -0.24
CA GLN A 309 -16.22 -15.93 -1.11
C GLN A 309 -15.99 -15.61 -2.60
N MET A 310 -16.19 -14.36 -3.00
CA MET A 310 -15.93 -13.90 -4.36
C MET A 310 -14.45 -14.08 -4.71
N VAL A 311 -13.53 -13.61 -3.86
CA VAL A 311 -12.08 -13.80 -4.07
C VAL A 311 -11.75 -15.29 -4.18
N ARG A 312 -12.23 -16.11 -3.24
CA ARG A 312 -11.95 -17.55 -3.24
C ARG A 312 -12.44 -18.24 -4.52
N ASN A 313 -13.66 -17.95 -4.95
CA ASN A 313 -14.32 -18.70 -6.02
C ASN A 313 -13.98 -18.16 -7.42
N VAL A 314 -13.73 -16.85 -7.54
CA VAL A 314 -13.51 -16.18 -8.83
C VAL A 314 -12.03 -15.93 -9.10
N ILE A 315 -11.21 -15.76 -8.07
CA ILE A 315 -9.78 -15.48 -8.22
C ILE A 315 -8.95 -16.70 -7.84
N ASP A 316 -9.08 -17.20 -6.61
CA ASP A 316 -8.18 -18.24 -6.11
C ASP A 316 -8.42 -19.59 -6.80
N ALA A 317 -9.68 -20.01 -6.94
CA ALA A 317 -10.01 -21.30 -7.55
C ALA A 317 -9.49 -21.45 -9.00
N PRO A 318 -9.60 -20.42 -9.88
CA PRO A 318 -8.96 -20.47 -11.21
C PRO A 318 -7.42 -20.49 -11.21
N LEU A 319 -6.76 -20.03 -10.13
CA LEU A 319 -5.28 -20.05 -10.02
C LEU A 319 -4.72 -21.42 -9.64
N VAL A 320 -5.51 -22.27 -8.97
CA VAL A 320 -5.07 -23.60 -8.52
C VAL A 320 -4.60 -24.50 -9.66
N PRO A 321 -5.33 -24.67 -10.79
CA PRO A 321 -4.91 -25.54 -11.89
C PRO A 321 -3.57 -25.13 -12.52
N VAL A 322 -3.22 -23.84 -12.45
CA VAL A 322 -1.95 -23.30 -12.97
C VAL A 322 -0.85 -23.21 -11.90
N LYS A 323 -1.07 -23.81 -10.72
CA LYS A 323 -0.12 -23.85 -9.59
C LYS A 323 0.36 -22.47 -9.12
N LEU A 324 -0.49 -21.46 -9.28
CA LEU A 324 -0.26 -20.14 -8.72
C LEU A 324 -0.93 -20.07 -7.35
N ALA A 325 -0.27 -19.41 -6.40
CA ALA A 325 -0.86 -19.15 -5.09
C ALA A 325 -2.10 -18.25 -5.26
N GLY A 326 -3.15 -18.52 -4.48
CA GLY A 326 -4.26 -17.61 -4.34
C GLY A 326 -3.81 -16.27 -3.76
N VAL A 327 -4.66 -15.26 -3.86
CA VAL A 327 -4.34 -13.91 -3.37
C VAL A 327 -4.18 -13.89 -1.85
N ASP A 328 -4.83 -14.85 -1.15
CA ASP A 328 -4.95 -14.99 0.30
C ASP A 328 -5.36 -13.67 0.99
N GLY A 329 -6.46 -13.67 1.75
CA GLY A 329 -7.09 -12.47 2.31
C GLY A 329 -6.19 -11.54 3.17
N ASN A 330 -4.94 -11.91 3.43
CA ASN A 330 -3.94 -11.09 4.12
C ASN A 330 -3.29 -9.99 3.25
N PHE A 331 -3.11 -10.18 1.94
CA PHE A 331 -2.56 -9.11 1.09
C PHE A 331 -3.58 -8.00 0.81
N GLY A 332 -4.88 -8.33 0.82
CA GLY A 332 -5.96 -7.37 0.55
C GLY A 332 -6.40 -6.52 1.75
N GLN A 333 -6.04 -6.89 2.98
CA GLN A 333 -6.42 -6.12 4.19
C GLN A 333 -5.33 -5.20 4.72
N THR A 334 -4.07 -5.40 4.30
CA THR A 334 -2.92 -4.60 4.75
C THR A 334 -2.43 -3.58 3.72
N ALA A 335 -3.10 -3.50 2.55
CA ALA A 335 -2.81 -2.57 1.46
C ALA A 335 -3.83 -1.41 1.42
#